data_AF-U1HUA9-F1
#
_entry.id   AF-U1HUA9-F1
#
_cell.length_a   1.000
_cell.length_b   1.000
_cell.length_c   1.000
_cell.angle_alpha   90.00
_cell.angle_beta   90.00
_cell.angle_gamma   90.00
#
_symmetry.space_group_name_H-M   'P 1'
#
loop_
_entity.id
_entity.type
_entity.pdbx_description
1 polymer ?
#
loop_
_entity_poly.entity_id
_entity_poly.type
_entity_poly.pdbx_seq_one_letter_code
_entity_poly.pdbx_strand_id
1 'polypeptide(L)'
;MAGAAVLLGLTPSILAALGPSVEETSSLFIIARRPLLGMCLAAGTPSLYPFRTVDYKKAVENLQVRNPHARLRRFTPLSQYLVMIFEFILAIGAVANNATNSRQLGLQTICVFAPQLWYLPILWAFLGIIAHMYCSWVLWAHINCERPYKTFINWLSIQFTPVAELKPLRVEPCEETLFSVVVSWFVSFNIVCHLIFGTLAFSSLIFITVRDAVTVISRYLISLLVCRAILGYELGVLRAKYREERWRPEPDQEFLALQTESDLSDGAVNVMVT
;
A
#
# COMPACT_ATOMS: atom_id res chain seq x y z
N MET A 1 -23.85 26.72 -10.35
CA MET A 1 -23.19 25.61 -11.09
C MET A 1 -21.67 25.77 -11.16
N ALA A 2 -21.12 26.96 -11.44
CA ALA A 2 -19.66 27.16 -11.50
C ALA A 2 -18.87 26.63 -10.28
N GLY A 3 -19.35 26.88 -9.05
CA GLY A 3 -18.68 26.39 -7.85
C GLY A 3 -18.60 24.85 -7.75
N ALA A 4 -19.60 24.12 -8.27
CA ALA A 4 -19.59 22.66 -8.25
C ALA A 4 -18.55 22.11 -9.24
N ALA A 5 -18.44 22.72 -10.43
CA ALA A 5 -17.45 22.35 -11.43
C ALA A 5 -16.00 22.59 -10.94
N VAL A 6 -15.76 23.69 -10.22
CA VAL A 6 -14.45 23.96 -9.61
C VAL A 6 -14.12 22.91 -8.54
N LEU A 7 -15.05 22.61 -7.63
CA LEU A 7 -14.83 21.59 -6.59
C LEU A 7 -14.56 20.21 -7.20
N LEU A 8 -15.33 19.80 -8.20
CA LEU A 8 -15.14 18.53 -8.89
C LEU A 8 -13.81 18.49 -9.66
N GLY A 9 -13.46 19.54 -10.40
CA GLY A 9 -12.19 19.64 -11.11
C GLY A 9 -10.97 19.53 -10.19
N LEU A 10 -11.06 20.02 -8.95
CA LEU A 10 -10.01 19.90 -7.93
C LEU A 10 -10.02 18.55 -7.20
N THR A 11 -11.08 17.75 -7.32
CA THR A 11 -11.24 16.49 -6.59
C THR A 11 -10.10 15.50 -6.84
N PRO A 12 -9.65 15.24 -8.08
CA PRO A 12 -8.51 14.36 -8.33
C PRO A 12 -7.24 14.81 -7.60
N SER A 13 -6.96 16.11 -7.55
CA SER A 13 -5.79 16.66 -6.85
C SER A 13 -5.92 16.56 -5.33
N ILE A 14 -7.11 16.82 -4.78
CA ILE A 14 -7.39 16.68 -3.34
C ILE A 14 -7.21 15.22 -2.92
N LEU A 15 -7.78 14.29 -3.68
CA LEU A 15 -7.67 12.87 -3.41
C LEU A 15 -6.22 12.41 -3.58
N ALA A 16 -5.49 12.88 -4.59
CA ALA A 16 -4.08 12.56 -4.80
C ALA A 16 -3.19 13.00 -3.63
N ALA A 17 -3.41 14.20 -3.09
CA ALA A 17 -2.68 14.69 -1.91
C ALA A 17 -2.93 13.80 -0.67
N LEU A 18 -4.14 13.25 -0.56
CA LEU A 18 -4.55 12.33 0.50
C LEU A 18 -4.48 10.86 0.05
N GLY A 19 -3.84 10.54 -1.08
CA GLY A 19 -3.83 9.23 -1.70
C GLY A 19 -2.60 8.41 -1.33
N PRO A 20 -2.71 7.08 -1.14
CA PRO A 20 -1.57 6.25 -0.77
C PRO A 20 -0.47 6.36 -1.82
N SER A 21 0.78 6.36 -1.37
CA SER A 21 1.90 6.34 -2.30
C SER A 21 1.97 4.96 -2.99
N VAL A 22 2.46 4.95 -4.22
CA VAL A 22 2.67 3.68 -4.93
C VAL A 22 3.76 2.83 -4.26
N GLU A 23 4.68 3.45 -3.53
CA GLU A 23 5.72 2.80 -2.71
C GLU A 23 5.09 2.05 -1.52
N GLU A 24 4.19 2.69 -0.77
CA GLU A 24 3.47 2.06 0.33
C GLU A 24 2.63 0.89 -0.15
N THR A 25 1.86 1.08 -1.22
CA THR A 25 1.04 0.00 -1.78
C THR A 25 1.90 -1.13 -2.36
N SER A 26 2.96 -0.84 -3.11
CA SER A 26 3.87 -1.88 -3.63
C SER A 26 4.56 -2.66 -2.51
N SER A 27 4.94 -2.01 -1.41
CA SER A 27 5.48 -2.70 -0.23
C SER A 27 4.46 -3.66 0.41
N LEU A 28 3.17 -3.30 0.44
CA LEU A 28 2.11 -4.22 0.89
C LEU A 28 1.96 -5.42 -0.08
N PHE A 29 1.99 -5.18 -1.39
CA PHE A 29 1.86 -6.24 -2.40
C PHE A 29 3.00 -7.26 -2.30
N ILE A 30 4.24 -6.80 -2.29
CA ILE A 30 5.42 -7.66 -2.43
C ILE A 30 5.95 -8.10 -1.07
N ILE A 31 6.13 -7.16 -0.14
CA ILE A 31 6.82 -7.41 1.13
C ILE A 31 5.85 -8.01 2.17
N ALA A 32 4.63 -7.46 2.30
CA ALA A 32 3.61 -8.07 3.16
C ALA A 32 2.98 -9.33 2.54
N ARG A 33 3.22 -9.60 1.24
CA ARG A 33 2.66 -10.72 0.47
C ARG A 33 1.13 -10.73 0.44
N ARG A 34 0.50 -9.55 0.42
CA ARG A 34 -0.97 -9.40 0.37
C ARG A 34 -1.48 -8.67 -0.89
N PRO A 35 -1.19 -9.16 -2.11
CA PRO A 35 -1.68 -8.56 -3.35
C PRO A 35 -3.21 -8.45 -3.45
N LEU A 36 -4.00 -9.40 -2.91
CA LEU A 36 -5.47 -9.29 -3.00
C LEU A 36 -6.00 -8.08 -2.23
N LEU A 37 -5.57 -7.93 -0.97
CA LEU A 37 -5.90 -6.78 -0.17
C LEU A 37 -5.37 -5.49 -0.82
N GLY A 38 -4.13 -5.50 -1.29
CA GLY A 38 -3.54 -4.37 -2.01
C GLY A 38 -4.33 -3.95 -3.25
N MET A 39 -4.83 -4.90 -4.05
CA MET A 39 -5.69 -4.62 -5.19
C MET A 39 -7.03 -4.02 -4.76
N CYS A 40 -7.66 -4.54 -3.70
CA CYS A 40 -8.88 -3.96 -3.15
C CYS A 40 -8.64 -2.52 -2.66
N LEU A 41 -7.52 -2.25 -1.99
CA LEU A 41 -7.17 -0.91 -1.52
C LEU A 41 -6.89 0.05 -2.68
N ALA A 42 -6.18 -0.41 -3.72
CA ALA A 42 -5.96 0.35 -4.96
C ALA A 42 -7.28 0.63 -5.70
N ALA A 43 -8.17 -0.35 -5.78
CA ALA A 43 -9.49 -0.20 -6.39
C ALA A 43 -10.45 0.69 -5.58
N GLY A 44 -10.30 0.71 -4.26
CA GLY A 44 -11.08 1.54 -3.34
C GLY A 44 -10.59 2.98 -3.26
N THR A 45 -9.39 3.26 -3.77
CA THR A 45 -8.74 4.55 -3.67
C THR A 45 -8.45 5.12 -5.06
N PRO A 46 -9.33 5.96 -5.63
CA PRO A 46 -9.18 6.50 -6.98
C PRO A 46 -8.17 7.67 -7.00
N SER A 47 -6.99 7.48 -6.43
CA SER A 47 -6.00 8.54 -6.28
C SER A 47 -4.58 7.98 -6.29
N LEU A 48 -3.70 8.68 -7.00
CA LEU A 48 -2.29 8.38 -7.05
C LEU A 48 -1.52 9.60 -6.57
N TYR A 49 -0.75 9.47 -5.49
CA TYR A 49 0.10 10.54 -5.01
C TYR A 49 1.21 10.82 -6.05
N PRO A 50 1.33 12.05 -6.59
CA PRO A 50 2.37 12.39 -7.54
C PRO A 50 3.71 12.58 -6.83
N PHE A 51 4.71 11.80 -7.22
CA PHE A 51 6.10 11.97 -6.80
C PHE A 51 7.02 11.88 -8.02
N ARG A 52 8.20 12.49 -7.92
CA ARG A 52 9.06 12.83 -9.06
C ARG A 52 9.71 11.62 -9.72
N THR A 53 9.93 10.53 -8.96
CA THR A 53 10.50 9.24 -9.40
C THR A 53 10.21 8.20 -8.31
N VAL A 54 9.82 6.97 -8.67
CA VAL A 54 9.60 5.91 -7.66
C VAL A 54 10.96 5.58 -7.06
N ASP A 55 11.18 5.91 -5.80
CA ASP A 55 12.43 5.63 -5.11
C ASP A 55 12.26 4.35 -4.29
N TYR A 56 12.56 3.22 -4.92
CA TYR A 56 12.42 1.91 -4.31
C TYR A 56 13.33 1.72 -3.09
N LYS A 57 14.48 2.41 -3.04
CA LYS A 57 15.36 2.40 -1.87
C LYS A 57 14.67 3.07 -0.69
N LYS A 58 13.99 4.18 -0.94
CA LYS A 58 13.16 4.87 0.06
C LYS A 58 11.99 4.03 0.54
N ALA A 59 11.37 3.20 -0.31
CA ALA A 59 10.32 2.27 0.12
C ALA A 59 10.81 1.27 1.19
N VAL A 60 12.00 0.70 1.00
CA VAL A 60 12.64 -0.20 1.97
C VAL A 60 13.14 0.56 3.20
N GLU A 61 13.74 1.74 3.03
CA GLU A 61 14.20 2.60 4.13
C GLU A 61 13.05 3.09 5.01
N ASN A 62 11.91 3.46 4.41
CA ASN A 62 10.67 3.84 5.11
C ASN A 62 10.13 2.69 5.97
N LEU A 63 10.51 1.44 5.72
CA LEU A 63 10.19 0.33 6.60
C LEU A 63 11.13 0.27 7.82
N GLN A 64 12.35 0.79 7.71
CA GLN A 64 13.38 0.76 8.74
C GLN A 64 13.34 1.97 9.68
N VAL A 65 12.95 3.15 9.18
CA VAL A 65 13.05 4.43 9.90
C VAL A 65 11.71 4.84 10.54
N ARG A 66 11.43 4.39 11.78
CA ARG A 66 10.44 5.07 12.64
C ARG A 66 10.81 4.99 14.13
N ASN A 67 10.37 6.00 14.88
CA ASN A 67 10.68 6.22 16.31
C ASN A 67 10.57 4.95 17.19
N PRO A 68 11.52 4.72 18.10
CA PRO A 68 11.62 3.50 18.93
C PRO A 68 10.51 3.32 19.99
N HIS A 69 9.55 4.24 20.11
CA HIS A 69 8.61 4.29 21.23
C HIS A 69 7.18 3.86 20.87
N ALA A 70 6.86 3.66 19.59
CA ALA A 70 5.54 3.18 19.17
C ALA A 70 5.51 1.64 19.14
N ARG A 71 5.27 1.01 20.30
CA ARG A 71 5.02 -0.44 20.36
C ARG A 71 3.56 -0.70 19.96
N LEU A 72 3.34 -1.35 18.82
CA LEU A 72 2.04 -1.92 18.49
C LEU A 72 1.75 -3.06 19.48
N ARG A 73 0.59 -3.00 20.14
CA ARG A 73 0.16 -4.01 21.10
C ARG A 73 0.00 -5.34 20.36
N ARG A 74 0.69 -6.39 20.83
CA ARG A 74 0.52 -7.74 20.31
C ARG A 74 -0.88 -8.24 20.67
N PHE A 75 -1.66 -8.50 19.63
CA PHE A 75 -3.01 -9.07 19.71
C PHE A 75 -2.94 -10.59 19.80
N THR A 76 -3.94 -11.23 20.43
CA THR A 76 -4.07 -12.69 20.42
C THR A 76 -4.33 -13.18 18.98
N PRO A 77 -3.94 -14.41 18.60
CA PRO A 77 -4.07 -14.88 17.22
C PRO A 77 -5.51 -14.76 16.71
N LEU A 78 -6.50 -15.14 17.52
CA LEU A 78 -7.92 -14.98 17.18
C LEU A 78 -8.29 -13.53 16.84
N SER A 79 -7.83 -12.56 17.64
CA SER A 79 -8.10 -11.14 17.36
C SER A 79 -7.41 -10.63 16.09
N GLN A 80 -6.26 -11.20 15.69
CA GLN A 80 -5.59 -10.85 14.44
C GLN A 80 -6.38 -11.34 13.22
N TYR A 81 -6.97 -12.55 13.28
CA TYR A 81 -7.87 -13.04 12.24
C TYR A 81 -9.14 -12.19 12.14
N LEU A 82 -9.72 -11.77 13.26
CA LEU A 82 -10.89 -10.89 13.26
C LEU A 82 -10.59 -9.52 12.63
N VAL A 83 -9.43 -8.93 12.95
CA VAL A 83 -8.97 -7.68 12.32
C VAL A 83 -8.81 -7.87 10.81
N MET A 84 -8.19 -8.95 10.36
CA MET A 84 -8.05 -9.24 8.94
C MET A 84 -9.40 -9.37 8.22
N ILE A 85 -10.35 -10.11 8.80
CA ILE A 85 -11.70 -10.24 8.21
C ILE A 85 -12.35 -8.87 8.09
N PHE A 86 -12.23 -8.05 9.14
CA PHE A 86 -12.77 -6.70 9.17
C PHE A 86 -12.12 -5.79 8.10
N GLU A 87 -10.80 -5.86 7.91
CA GLU A 87 -10.09 -5.13 6.86
C GLU A 87 -10.59 -5.49 5.46
N PHE A 88 -10.80 -6.77 5.17
CA PHE A 88 -11.34 -7.21 3.88
C PHE A 88 -12.75 -6.70 3.64
N ILE A 89 -13.63 -6.77 4.65
CA ILE A 89 -15.00 -6.25 4.55
C ILE A 89 -14.98 -4.75 4.27
N LEU A 90 -14.17 -3.99 5.01
CA LEU A 90 -14.02 -2.55 4.78
C LEU A 90 -13.42 -2.22 3.42
N ALA A 91 -12.42 -2.98 2.96
CA ALA A 91 -11.79 -2.78 1.67
C ALA A 91 -12.78 -3.04 0.52
N ILE A 92 -13.53 -4.16 0.57
CA ILE A 92 -14.58 -4.46 -0.41
C ILE A 92 -15.68 -3.40 -0.36
N GLY A 93 -16.08 -2.96 0.84
CA GLY A 93 -17.03 -1.87 1.01
C GLY A 93 -16.56 -0.55 0.39
N ALA A 94 -15.28 -0.20 0.54
CA ALA A 94 -14.68 0.98 -0.07
C ALA A 94 -14.67 0.90 -1.60
N VAL A 95 -14.36 -0.27 -2.18
CA VAL A 95 -14.44 -0.54 -3.63
C VAL A 95 -15.88 -0.40 -4.13
N ALA A 96 -16.84 -1.01 -3.44
CA ALA A 96 -18.25 -0.95 -3.81
C ALA A 96 -18.78 0.49 -3.74
N ASN A 97 -18.41 1.26 -2.72
CA ASN A 97 -18.76 2.68 -2.62
C ASN A 97 -18.10 3.48 -3.76
N ASN A 98 -16.83 3.25 -4.07
CA ASN A 98 -16.14 3.91 -5.17
C ASN A 98 -16.81 3.62 -6.53
N ALA A 99 -17.12 2.35 -6.80
CA ALA A 99 -17.79 1.90 -8.01
C ALA A 99 -19.19 2.50 -8.17
N THR A 100 -20.00 2.43 -7.11
CA THR A 100 -21.37 2.95 -7.12
C THR A 100 -21.41 4.46 -7.22
N ASN A 101 -20.52 5.17 -6.53
CA ASN A 101 -20.39 6.64 -6.61
C ASN A 101 -19.99 7.07 -8.03
N SER A 102 -18.99 6.41 -8.62
CA SER A 102 -18.55 6.68 -10.00
C SER A 102 -19.65 6.41 -11.02
N ARG A 103 -20.41 5.32 -10.84
CA ARG A 103 -21.54 4.96 -11.70
C ARG A 103 -22.68 5.98 -11.58
N GLN A 104 -23.07 6.34 -10.36
CA GLN A 104 -24.12 7.34 -10.14
C GLN A 104 -23.73 8.67 -10.74
N LEU A 105 -22.48 9.10 -10.54
CA LEU A 105 -21.95 10.33 -11.11
C LEU A 105 -22.06 10.33 -12.65
N GLY A 106 -21.62 9.25 -13.31
CA GLY A 106 -21.68 9.13 -14.76
C GLY A 106 -23.10 9.02 -15.35
N LEU A 107 -24.07 8.50 -14.60
CA LEU A 107 -25.47 8.36 -15.04
C LEU A 107 -26.33 9.59 -14.72
N GLN A 108 -26.00 10.35 -13.69
CA GLN A 108 -26.78 11.50 -13.21
C GLN A 108 -26.24 12.85 -13.68
N THR A 109 -25.09 12.87 -14.35
CA THR A 109 -24.47 14.08 -14.90
C THR A 109 -24.11 13.88 -16.36
N ILE A 110 -23.93 14.99 -17.08
CA ILE A 110 -23.48 14.97 -18.48
C ILE A 110 -22.03 15.42 -18.51
N CYS A 111 -21.17 14.64 -19.17
CA CYS A 111 -19.78 15.01 -19.43
C CYS A 111 -19.70 15.80 -20.74
N VAL A 112 -19.38 17.10 -20.69
CA VAL A 112 -19.31 17.95 -21.88
C VAL A 112 -18.16 17.53 -22.82
N PHE A 113 -17.07 17.00 -22.27
CA PHE A 113 -15.91 16.57 -23.05
C PHE A 113 -16.23 15.36 -23.96
N ALA A 114 -17.03 14.42 -23.46
CA ALA A 114 -17.47 13.26 -24.24
C ALA A 114 -18.87 12.82 -23.77
N PRO A 115 -19.93 13.46 -24.28
CA PRO A 115 -21.30 13.23 -23.81
C PRO A 115 -21.78 11.78 -23.97
N GLN A 116 -21.24 11.06 -24.95
CA GLN A 116 -21.55 9.66 -25.21
C GLN A 116 -20.88 8.67 -24.25
N LEU A 117 -19.91 9.11 -23.44
CA LEU A 117 -19.10 8.27 -22.56
C LEU A 117 -19.49 8.44 -21.09
N TRP A 118 -20.61 7.83 -20.69
CA TRP A 118 -21.09 7.85 -19.30
C TRP A 118 -20.15 7.10 -18.32
N TYR A 119 -19.29 6.21 -18.82
CA TYR A 119 -18.40 5.38 -18.00
C TYR A 119 -17.06 6.06 -17.64
N LEU A 120 -16.82 7.31 -18.06
CA LEU A 120 -15.55 8.00 -17.79
C LEU A 120 -15.18 8.10 -16.31
N PRO A 121 -16.11 8.40 -15.36
CA PRO A 121 -15.76 8.43 -13.95
C PRO A 121 -15.36 7.06 -13.41
N ILE A 122 -16.02 5.98 -13.85
CA ILE A 122 -15.66 4.60 -13.50
C ILE A 122 -14.28 4.26 -14.05
N LEU A 123 -14.04 4.59 -15.33
CA LEU A 123 -12.74 4.37 -15.96
C LEU A 123 -11.64 5.06 -15.15
N TRP A 124 -11.83 6.33 -14.80
CA TRP A 124 -10.88 7.08 -13.97
C TRP A 124 -10.65 6.42 -12.60
N ALA A 125 -11.74 6.01 -11.93
CA ALA A 125 -11.66 5.44 -10.59
C ALA A 125 -10.82 4.15 -10.53
N PHE A 126 -10.87 3.33 -11.59
CA PHE A 126 -10.15 2.05 -11.66
C PHE A 126 -8.85 2.09 -12.46
N LEU A 127 -8.63 3.14 -13.26
CA LEU A 127 -7.38 3.32 -14.02
C LEU A 127 -6.15 3.32 -13.10
N GLY A 128 -6.29 3.81 -11.86
CA GLY A 128 -5.22 3.82 -10.86
C GLY A 128 -4.70 2.44 -10.45
N ILE A 129 -5.50 1.37 -10.61
CA ILE A 129 -5.05 0.00 -10.33
C ILE A 129 -3.83 -0.35 -11.19
N ILE A 130 -3.82 0.09 -12.44
CA ILE A 130 -2.73 -0.20 -13.38
C ILE A 130 -1.41 0.39 -12.88
N ALA A 131 -1.43 1.62 -12.34
CA ALA A 131 -0.24 2.24 -11.75
C ALA A 131 0.31 1.44 -10.57
N HIS A 132 -0.58 1.01 -9.66
CA HIS A 132 -0.20 0.18 -8.51
C HIS A 132 0.36 -1.18 -8.91
N MET A 133 -0.21 -1.81 -9.94
CA MET A 133 0.26 -3.08 -10.49
C MET A 133 1.66 -2.95 -11.10
N TYR A 134 1.90 -1.94 -11.94
CA TYR A 134 3.22 -1.69 -12.51
C TYR A 134 4.26 -1.38 -11.44
N CYS A 135 3.93 -0.52 -10.46
CA CYS A 135 4.85 -0.23 -9.37
C CYS A 135 5.21 -1.48 -8.55
N SER A 136 4.23 -2.34 -8.29
CA SER A 136 4.44 -3.60 -7.58
C SER A 136 5.31 -4.57 -8.39
N TRP A 137 5.15 -4.62 -9.72
CA TRP A 137 6.02 -5.40 -10.60
C TRP A 137 7.46 -4.87 -10.55
N VAL A 138 7.67 -3.57 -10.66
CA VAL A 138 9.04 -3.03 -10.60
C VAL A 138 9.70 -3.37 -9.26
N LEU A 139 8.99 -3.17 -8.14
CA LEU A 139 9.51 -3.56 -6.82
C LEU A 139 9.83 -5.07 -6.73
N TRP A 140 8.97 -5.91 -7.31
CA TRP A 140 9.19 -7.36 -7.42
C TRP A 140 10.45 -7.71 -8.21
N ALA A 141 10.80 -6.93 -9.24
CA ALA A 141 11.99 -7.15 -10.05
C ALA A 141 13.27 -6.67 -9.34
N HIS A 142 13.16 -5.72 -8.42
CA HIS A 142 14.30 -5.17 -7.66
C HIS A 142 14.61 -5.87 -6.36
N ILE A 143 13.67 -6.63 -5.82
CA ILE A 143 13.89 -7.31 -4.55
C ILE A 143 14.21 -8.76 -4.84
N ASN A 144 15.41 -9.18 -4.43
CA ASN A 144 15.70 -10.59 -4.32
C ASN A 144 15.10 -11.08 -2.98
N CYS A 145 14.10 -11.94 -3.08
CA CYS A 145 13.34 -12.45 -1.94
C CYS A 145 13.20 -13.96 -2.07
N GLU A 146 13.63 -14.71 -1.06
CA GLU A 146 13.33 -16.13 -0.97
C GLU A 146 11.83 -16.33 -0.74
N ARG A 147 11.16 -16.94 -1.73
CA ARG A 147 9.70 -17.06 -1.71
C ARG A 147 9.30 -18.39 -1.09
N PRO A 148 8.49 -18.38 -0.01
CA PRO A 148 8.13 -19.63 0.66
C PRO A 148 7.04 -20.43 -0.08
N TYR A 149 6.47 -19.91 -1.18
CA TYR A 149 5.40 -20.57 -1.89
C TYR A 149 5.94 -21.49 -2.99
N LYS A 150 5.58 -22.78 -2.91
CA LYS A 150 5.86 -23.79 -3.95
C LYS A 150 4.67 -24.06 -4.88
N THR A 151 3.46 -23.71 -4.43
CA THR A 151 2.19 -24.03 -5.11
C THR A 151 1.25 -22.83 -5.06
N PHE A 152 0.36 -22.69 -6.05
CA PHE A 152 -0.68 -21.66 -6.11
C PHE A 152 -1.59 -21.65 -4.87
N ILE A 153 -1.96 -22.82 -4.34
CA ILE A 153 -2.79 -22.94 -3.13
C ILE A 153 -2.06 -22.33 -1.92
N ASN A 154 -0.77 -22.61 -1.75
CA ASN A 154 0.03 -22.02 -0.66
C ASN A 154 0.14 -20.49 -0.83
N TRP A 155 0.29 -20.01 -2.06
CA TRP A 155 0.28 -18.58 -2.36
C TRP A 155 -1.07 -17.93 -1.98
N LEU A 156 -2.18 -18.60 -2.25
CA LEU A 156 -3.52 -18.10 -1.92
C LEU A 156 -3.79 -18.14 -0.41
N SER A 157 -3.41 -19.21 0.28
CA SER A 157 -3.59 -19.32 1.74
C SER A 157 -2.80 -18.27 2.52
N ILE A 158 -1.62 -17.88 2.02
CA ILE A 158 -0.80 -16.80 2.60
C ILE A 158 -1.54 -15.45 2.55
N GLN A 159 -2.39 -15.21 1.54
CA GLN A 159 -3.18 -13.97 1.44
C GLN A 159 -4.12 -13.80 2.64
N PHE A 160 -4.64 -14.91 3.17
CA PHE A 160 -5.58 -14.96 4.29
C PHE A 160 -4.90 -15.27 5.63
N THR A 161 -3.58 -15.12 5.70
CA THR A 161 -2.82 -15.26 6.96
C THR A 161 -2.43 -13.87 7.45
N PRO A 162 -2.80 -13.45 8.69
CA PRO A 162 -2.46 -12.13 9.25
C PRO A 162 -0.98 -11.76 9.07
N VAL A 163 -0.67 -10.51 8.69
CA VAL A 163 0.73 -10.04 8.59
C VAL A 163 1.46 -10.23 9.91
N ALA A 164 0.74 -10.12 11.03
CA ALA A 164 1.23 -10.36 12.38
C ALA A 164 1.63 -11.83 12.67
N GLU A 165 1.26 -12.82 11.85
CA GLU A 165 1.70 -14.22 11.96
C GLU A 165 2.78 -14.61 10.92
N LEU A 166 2.86 -13.87 9.81
CA LEU A 166 3.80 -14.11 8.73
C LEU A 166 5.29 -13.89 9.12
N LYS A 167 6.19 -14.83 8.81
CA LYS A 167 7.64 -14.61 8.99
C LYS A 167 8.12 -13.47 8.07
N PRO A 168 8.88 -12.47 8.56
CA PRO A 168 9.39 -11.43 7.69
C PRO A 168 10.29 -12.01 6.59
N LEU A 169 10.38 -11.29 5.48
CA LEU A 169 11.20 -11.68 4.34
C LEU A 169 12.57 -11.02 4.48
N ARG A 170 13.65 -11.76 4.24
CA ARG A 170 14.96 -11.14 4.03
C ARG A 170 14.92 -10.44 2.67
N VAL A 171 14.89 -9.11 2.69
CA VAL A 171 14.83 -8.26 1.50
C VAL A 171 16.23 -7.75 1.23
N GLU A 172 16.83 -8.22 0.14
CA GLU A 172 18.11 -7.70 -0.33
C GLU A 172 17.84 -6.84 -1.58
N PRO A 173 18.21 -5.55 -1.55
CA PRO A 173 18.03 -4.66 -2.70
C PRO A 173 18.97 -5.10 -3.82
N CYS A 174 18.40 -5.40 -4.99
CA CYS A 174 19.16 -5.66 -6.20
C CYS A 174 19.59 -4.35 -6.88
N GLU A 175 20.62 -4.41 -7.72
CA GLU A 175 21.08 -3.26 -8.51
C GLU A 175 20.00 -2.77 -9.48
N GLU A 176 20.06 -1.47 -9.79
CA GLU A 176 19.10 -0.84 -10.70
C GLU A 176 19.40 -1.23 -12.15
N THR A 177 18.44 -1.88 -12.81
CA THR A 177 18.51 -2.16 -14.24
C THR A 177 17.95 -0.99 -15.06
N LEU A 178 18.45 -0.79 -16.28
CA LEU A 178 17.90 0.21 -17.22
C LEU A 178 16.39 0.01 -17.48
N PHE A 179 15.95 -1.24 -17.56
CA PHE A 179 14.54 -1.58 -17.74
C PHE A 179 13.68 -1.02 -16.61
N SER A 180 14.13 -1.19 -15.36
CA SER A 180 13.43 -0.66 -14.20
C SER A 180 13.31 0.86 -14.19
N VAL A 181 14.36 1.56 -14.64
CA VAL A 181 14.33 3.02 -14.78
C VAL A 181 13.23 3.41 -15.77
N VAL A 182 13.19 2.77 -16.95
CA VAL A 182 12.16 3.04 -17.97
C VAL A 182 10.75 2.78 -17.44
N VAL A 183 10.53 1.69 -16.70
CA VAL A 183 9.20 1.41 -16.13
C VAL A 183 8.83 2.42 -15.04
N SER A 184 9.77 2.87 -14.21
CA SER A 184 9.54 3.93 -13.21
C SER A 184 9.08 5.24 -13.89
N TRP A 185 9.73 5.62 -15.00
CA TRP A 185 9.28 6.76 -15.83
C TRP A 185 7.87 6.57 -16.38
N PHE A 186 7.54 5.36 -16.84
CA PHE A 186 6.20 5.05 -17.33
C PHE A 186 5.14 5.13 -16.21
N VAL A 187 5.46 4.68 -14.99
CA VAL A 187 4.58 4.82 -13.83
C VAL A 187 4.36 6.30 -13.49
N SER A 188 5.43 7.11 -13.43
CA SER A 188 5.32 8.56 -13.22
C SER A 188 4.47 9.24 -14.29
N PHE A 189 4.65 8.88 -15.56
CA PHE A 189 3.81 9.36 -16.65
C PHE A 189 2.35 8.95 -16.48
N ASN A 190 2.09 7.69 -16.11
CA ASN A 190 0.75 7.18 -15.86
C ASN A 190 0.04 7.93 -14.73
N ILE A 191 0.75 8.27 -13.65
CA ILE A 191 0.22 9.08 -12.54
C ILE A 191 -0.21 10.46 -13.05
N VAL A 192 0.64 11.13 -13.83
CA VAL A 192 0.32 12.46 -14.42
C VAL A 192 -0.88 12.36 -15.35
N CYS A 193 -0.93 11.36 -16.24
CA CYS A 193 -2.07 11.13 -17.11
C CYS A 193 -3.36 10.83 -16.34
N HIS A 194 -3.30 10.06 -15.25
CA HIS A 194 -4.44 9.76 -14.38
C HIS A 194 -5.01 11.03 -13.74
N LEU A 195 -4.13 11.93 -13.25
CA LEU A 195 -4.54 13.22 -12.69
C LEU A 195 -5.17 14.13 -13.74
N ILE A 196 -4.53 14.29 -14.90
CA ILE A 196 -5.06 15.13 -15.99
C ILE A 196 -6.41 14.58 -16.46
N PHE A 197 -6.50 13.26 -16.68
CA PHE A 197 -7.74 12.61 -17.09
C PHE A 197 -8.85 12.81 -16.06
N GLY A 198 -8.56 12.63 -14.78
CA GLY A 198 -9.48 12.92 -13.70
C GLY A 198 -9.95 14.36 -13.71
N THR A 199 -9.02 15.32 -13.78
CA THR A 199 -9.38 16.74 -13.74
C THR A 199 -10.26 17.11 -14.92
N LEU A 200 -9.93 16.66 -16.13
CA LEU A 200 -10.73 16.88 -17.32
C LEU A 200 -12.12 16.22 -17.22
N ALA A 201 -12.19 14.97 -16.76
CA ALA A 201 -13.44 14.23 -16.63
C ALA A 201 -14.36 14.90 -15.59
N PHE A 202 -13.84 15.31 -14.44
CA PHE A 202 -14.63 15.90 -13.36
C PHE A 202 -14.96 17.38 -13.59
N SER A 203 -14.07 18.17 -14.22
CA SER A 203 -14.35 19.57 -14.54
C SER A 203 -15.40 19.73 -15.65
N SER A 204 -15.57 18.70 -16.48
CA SER A 204 -16.54 18.70 -17.58
C SER A 204 -17.92 18.16 -17.19
N LEU A 205 -18.13 17.76 -15.93
CA LEU A 205 -19.44 17.34 -15.43
C LEU A 205 -20.34 18.55 -15.18
N ILE A 206 -21.48 18.56 -15.86
CA ILE A 206 -22.54 19.56 -15.71
C ILE A 206 -23.81 18.93 -15.11
N PHE A 207 -24.77 19.78 -14.72
CA PHE A 207 -26.03 19.40 -14.05
C PHE A 207 -25.86 18.81 -12.64
N ILE A 208 -24.84 19.25 -11.90
CA ILE A 208 -24.64 18.89 -10.50
C ILE A 208 -24.69 20.12 -9.60
N THR A 209 -25.44 20.01 -8.50
CA THR A 209 -25.48 21.07 -7.48
C THR A 209 -24.22 21.02 -6.62
N VAL A 210 -23.88 22.14 -5.96
CA VAL A 210 -22.72 22.17 -5.05
C VAL A 210 -22.90 21.18 -3.90
N ARG A 211 -24.12 21.04 -3.37
CA ARG A 211 -24.46 20.10 -2.30
C ARG A 211 -24.21 18.66 -2.72
N ASP A 212 -24.64 18.30 -3.93
CA ASP A 212 -24.47 16.94 -4.44
C ASP A 212 -22.99 16.66 -4.77
N ALA A 213 -22.28 17.66 -5.32
CA ALA A 213 -20.84 17.55 -5.56
C ALA A 213 -20.06 17.30 -4.26
N VAL A 214 -20.34 18.05 -3.18
CA VAL A 214 -19.72 17.81 -1.87
C VAL A 214 -20.01 16.40 -1.35
N THR A 215 -21.24 15.89 -1.56
CA THR A 215 -21.63 14.53 -1.18
C THR A 215 -20.85 13.47 -1.97
N VAL A 216 -20.66 13.67 -3.27
CA VAL A 216 -19.87 12.77 -4.12
C VAL A 216 -18.40 12.77 -3.69
N ILE A 217 -17.83 13.95 -3.43
CA ILE A 217 -16.44 14.12 -3.00
C ILE A 217 -16.21 13.48 -1.63
N SER A 218 -17.11 13.72 -0.67
CA SER A 218 -16.99 13.14 0.67
C SER A 218 -17.06 11.61 0.64
N ARG A 219 -17.87 11.02 -0.25
CA ARG A 219 -17.91 9.57 -0.45
C ARG A 219 -16.58 9.02 -0.98
N TYR A 220 -15.96 9.68 -1.96
CA TYR A 220 -14.62 9.28 -2.42
C TYR A 220 -13.58 9.43 -1.31
N LEU A 221 -13.63 10.54 -0.56
CA LEU A 221 -12.74 10.79 0.57
C LEU A 221 -12.88 9.72 1.67
N ILE A 222 -14.09 9.32 2.03
CA ILE A 222 -14.32 8.28 3.04
C ILE A 222 -13.72 6.95 2.60
N SER A 223 -13.98 6.51 1.36
CA SER A 223 -13.35 5.28 0.82
C SER A 223 -11.82 5.37 0.88
N LEU A 224 -11.26 6.49 0.42
CA LEU A 224 -9.82 6.74 0.43
C LEU A 224 -9.24 6.74 1.86
N LEU A 225 -9.92 7.36 2.83
CA LEU A 225 -9.46 7.42 4.22
C LEU A 225 -9.52 6.03 4.88
N VAL A 226 -10.56 5.25 4.61
CA VAL A 226 -10.65 3.86 5.07
C VAL A 226 -9.51 3.03 4.48
N CYS A 227 -9.27 3.12 3.17
CA CYS A 227 -8.18 2.40 2.53
C CYS A 227 -6.79 2.84 3.04
N ARG A 228 -6.59 4.15 3.23
CA ARG A 228 -5.37 4.73 3.84
C ARG A 228 -5.16 4.23 5.27
N ALA A 229 -6.22 4.14 6.07
CA ALA A 229 -6.14 3.64 7.44
C ALA A 229 -5.73 2.16 7.48
N ILE A 230 -6.34 1.32 6.64
CA ILE A 230 -5.99 -0.11 6.51
C ILE A 230 -4.54 -0.26 6.05
N LEU A 231 -4.13 0.45 4.98
CA LEU A 231 -2.75 0.41 4.49
C LEU A 231 -1.76 0.85 5.57
N GLY A 232 -2.06 1.94 6.28
CA GLY A 232 -1.23 2.46 7.36
C GLY A 232 -1.07 1.48 8.52
N TYR A 233 -2.15 0.78 8.89
CA TYR A 233 -2.12 -0.27 9.91
C TYR A 233 -1.23 -1.44 9.47
N GLU A 234 -1.46 -2.00 8.28
CA GLU A 234 -0.72 -3.16 7.77
C GLU A 234 0.77 -2.88 7.61
N LEU A 235 1.11 -1.72 7.06
CA LEU A 235 2.51 -1.29 6.99
C LEU A 235 3.09 -1.02 8.38
N GLY A 236 2.29 -0.56 9.33
CA GLY A 236 2.70 -0.43 10.73
C GLY A 236 3.10 -1.77 11.35
N VAL A 237 2.26 -2.80 11.16
CA VAL A 237 2.52 -4.17 11.61
C VAL A 237 3.76 -4.75 10.93
N LEU A 238 3.88 -4.58 9.61
CA LEU A 238 5.04 -5.04 8.85
C LEU A 238 6.34 -4.42 9.37
N ARG A 239 6.35 -3.10 9.59
CA ARG A 239 7.51 -2.38 10.15
C ARG A 239 7.89 -2.86 11.55
N ALA A 240 6.91 -3.11 12.41
CA ALA A 240 7.16 -3.63 13.75
C ALA A 240 7.87 -4.99 13.70
N LYS A 241 7.50 -5.84 12.73
CA LYS A 241 8.12 -7.13 12.52
C LYS A 241 9.55 -7.07 11.98
N TYR A 242 9.81 -6.25 10.97
CA TYR A 242 11.17 -6.07 10.45
C TYR A 242 12.12 -5.53 11.53
N ARG A 243 11.62 -4.70 12.44
CA ARG A 243 12.38 -4.27 13.62
C ARG A 243 12.75 -5.47 14.49
N GLU A 244 11.80 -6.30 14.88
CA GLU A 244 12.05 -7.46 15.76
C GLU A 244 13.09 -8.42 15.18
N GLU A 245 13.07 -8.65 13.86
CA GLU A 245 14.07 -9.49 13.21
C GLU A 245 15.46 -8.84 13.15
N ARG A 246 15.54 -7.53 12.90
CA ARG A 246 16.83 -6.81 12.86
C ARG A 246 17.56 -6.81 14.21
N TRP A 247 16.82 -6.82 15.32
CA TRP A 247 17.38 -6.88 16.67
C TRP A 247 17.57 -8.31 17.20
N ARG A 248 17.26 -9.33 16.39
CA ARG A 248 17.59 -10.70 16.74
C ARG A 248 19.09 -10.91 16.44
N PRO A 249 19.92 -11.28 17.42
CA PRO A 249 21.31 -11.60 17.15
C PRO A 249 21.36 -12.69 16.07
N GLU A 250 22.30 -12.59 15.13
CA GLU A 250 22.52 -13.68 14.19
C GLU A 250 22.81 -14.96 15.00
N PRO A 251 22.27 -16.13 14.60
CA PRO A 251 22.48 -17.37 15.34
C PRO A 251 23.97 -17.62 15.59
N ASP A 252 24.82 -17.27 14.62
CA ASP A 252 26.28 -17.38 14.70
C ASP A 252 26.88 -16.50 15.82
N GLN A 253 26.31 -15.31 16.05
CA GLN A 253 26.69 -14.43 17.15
C GLN A 253 26.09 -14.84 18.49
N GLU A 254 24.91 -15.45 18.51
CA GLU A 254 24.32 -16.05 19.72
C GLU A 254 25.14 -17.26 20.17
N PHE A 255 25.58 -18.11 19.24
CA PHE A 255 26.54 -19.19 19.51
C PHE A 255 27.90 -18.66 19.99
N LEU A 256 28.45 -17.63 19.36
CA LEU A 256 29.71 -17.02 19.81
C LEU A 256 29.56 -16.35 21.19
N ALA A 257 28.44 -15.68 21.47
CA ALA A 257 28.17 -15.08 22.77
C ALA A 257 28.03 -16.13 23.87
N LEU A 258 27.31 -17.22 23.60
CA LEU A 258 27.16 -18.36 24.53
C LEU A 258 28.50 -19.10 24.75
N GLN A 259 29.33 -19.22 23.72
CA GLN A 259 30.65 -19.82 23.82
C GLN A 259 31.63 -18.91 24.58
N THR A 260 31.53 -17.60 24.42
CA THR A 260 32.30 -16.62 25.21
C THR A 260 31.89 -16.66 26.69
N GLU A 261 30.59 -16.82 26.99
CA GLU A 261 30.11 -17.02 28.37
C GLU A 261 30.57 -18.35 28.98
N SER A 262 30.62 -19.44 28.23
CA SER A 262 31.15 -20.72 28.74
C SER A 262 32.65 -20.65 29.03
N ASP A 263 33.42 -20.02 28.14
CA ASP A 263 34.87 -19.89 28.30
C ASP A 263 35.25 -18.99 29.49
N LEU A 264 34.43 -17.96 29.78
CA LEU A 264 34.58 -17.12 30.98
C LEU A 264 34.23 -17.86 32.27
N SER A 265 33.23 -18.74 32.24
CA SER A 265 32.86 -19.59 33.39
C SER A 265 33.96 -20.60 33.73
N ASP A 266 34.54 -21.27 32.74
CA ASP A 266 35.59 -22.26 32.94
C ASP A 266 36.94 -21.62 33.31
N GLY A 267 37.21 -20.40 32.83
CA GLY A 267 38.37 -19.60 33.25
C GLY A 267 38.31 -19.15 34.71
N ALA A 268 37.11 -18.86 35.24
CA ALA A 268 36.94 -18.43 36.63
C ALA A 268 37.14 -19.57 37.65
N VAL A 269 36.82 -20.82 37.29
CA VAL A 269 37.02 -21.99 38.16
C VAL A 269 38.50 -22.30 38.36
N ASN A 270 39.36 -22.02 37.37
CA ASN A 270 40.80 -22.29 37.44
C ASN A 270 41.60 -21.26 38.24
N VAL A 271 41.05 -20.09 38.57
CA VAL A 271 41.75 -19.04 39.36
C VAL A 271 41.53 -19.20 40.87
N MET A 272 40.62 -20.09 41.31
CA MET A 272 40.32 -20.32 42.73
C MET A 272 41.07 -21.51 43.36
N VAL A 273 41.96 -22.19 42.62
CA VAL A 273 42.67 -23.42 43.07
C VAL A 273 44.19 -23.23 43.24
N THR A 274 44.68 -22.00 43.25
CA THR A 274 46.08 -21.65 43.60
C THR A 274 46.12 -20.69 44.76
#